data_AF-A0A932JE16-F1
#
_entry.id   AF-A0A932JE16-F1
#
_cell.length_a   1.000
_cell.length_b   1.000
_cell.length_c   1.000
_cell.angle_alpha   90.00
_cell.angle_beta   90.00
_cell.angle_gamma   90.00
#
_symmetry.space_group_name_H-M   'P 1'
#
loop_
_entity.id
_entity.type
_entity.pdbx_description
1 polymer ?
#
loop_
_entity_poly.entity_id
_entity_poly.type
_entity_poly.pdbx_seq_one_letter_code
_entity_poly.pdbx_strand_id
1 'polypeptide(L)'
;MADNVSDPTAKLKKAKPYFIWNADLSDGDVQAILTGQKGELEKAQMIAHIMQNARFEDIWKYLKVADIVSNWPLIKRMLWPRESGELWAWALQVWGWDVKYF
;
A
#
# COMPACT_ATOMS: atom_id res chain seq x y z
N MET A 1 -22.66 -31.79 -29.21
CA MET A 1 -23.19 -30.59 -28.51
C MET A 1 -22.92 -30.82 -27.04
N ALA A 2 -21.81 -30.26 -26.53
CA ALA A 2 -21.50 -30.28 -25.11
C ALA A 2 -21.71 -28.85 -24.62
N ASP A 3 -22.62 -28.70 -23.67
CA ASP A 3 -23.03 -27.43 -23.11
C ASP A 3 -21.84 -26.71 -22.49
N ASN A 4 -21.55 -25.54 -23.07
CA ASN A 4 -20.60 -24.58 -22.55
C ASN A 4 -21.22 -23.94 -21.30
N VAL A 5 -21.09 -24.63 -20.16
CA VAL A 5 -21.35 -24.05 -18.84
C VAL A 5 -20.23 -23.03 -18.60
N SER A 6 -20.42 -21.84 -19.13
CA SER A 6 -19.65 -20.67 -18.75
C SER A 6 -19.95 -20.40 -17.28
N ASP A 7 -18.99 -20.77 -16.42
CA ASP A 7 -19.01 -20.49 -14.99
C ASP A 7 -19.34 -19.00 -14.74
N PRO A 8 -20.46 -18.69 -14.06
CA PRO A 8 -20.85 -17.31 -13.79
C PRO A 8 -19.87 -16.57 -12.88
N THR A 9 -18.95 -17.27 -12.20
CA THR A 9 -17.94 -16.67 -11.32
C THR A 9 -16.74 -16.08 -12.08
N ALA A 10 -16.66 -16.30 -13.40
CA ALA A 10 -15.65 -15.66 -14.25
C ALA A 10 -15.84 -14.14 -14.39
N LYS A 11 -17.01 -13.59 -14.02
CA LYS A 11 -17.28 -12.15 -14.03
C LYS A 11 -16.99 -11.54 -12.65
N LEU A 12 -15.93 -10.72 -12.62
CA LEU A 12 -15.47 -9.87 -11.51
C LEU A 12 -14.57 -10.55 -10.46
N LYS A 13 -13.50 -11.24 -10.90
CA LYS A 13 -12.27 -11.21 -10.09
C LYS A 13 -11.77 -9.76 -10.10
N LYS A 14 -12.16 -8.96 -9.10
CA LYS A 14 -11.54 -7.66 -8.84
C LYS A 14 -10.04 -7.89 -8.85
N ALA A 15 -9.32 -7.13 -9.67
CA ALA A 15 -7.89 -7.32 -9.83
C ALA A 15 -7.22 -7.22 -8.45
N LYS A 16 -6.55 -8.30 -8.04
CA LYS A 16 -5.73 -8.32 -6.83
C LYS A 16 -4.44 -7.54 -7.16
N PRO A 17 -4.08 -6.50 -6.40
CA PRO A 17 -2.84 -5.80 -6.66
C PRO A 17 -1.64 -6.74 -6.59
N TYR A 18 -0.76 -6.71 -7.58
CA TYR A 18 0.37 -7.64 -7.70
C TYR A 18 1.31 -7.60 -6.48
N PHE A 19 1.40 -6.44 -5.81
CA PHE A 19 2.25 -6.23 -4.65
C PHE A 19 1.66 -6.84 -3.37
N ILE A 20 0.41 -7.30 -3.39
CA ILE A 20 -0.21 -8.03 -2.28
C ILE A 20 -0.11 -9.52 -2.57
N TRP A 21 0.93 -10.17 -2.05
CA TRP A 21 1.15 -11.61 -2.26
C TRP A 21 0.66 -12.45 -1.08
N ASN A 22 0.63 -11.89 0.13
CA ASN A 22 0.33 -12.58 1.40
C ASN A 22 -1.14 -12.57 1.81
N ALA A 23 -2.00 -11.80 1.13
CA ALA A 23 -3.42 -11.66 1.47
C ALA A 23 -4.30 -11.69 0.21
N ASP A 24 -5.56 -12.04 0.38
CA ASP A 24 -6.56 -11.97 -0.69
C ASP A 24 -7.34 -10.66 -0.57
N LEU A 25 -6.71 -9.56 -0.99
CA LEU A 25 -7.29 -8.21 -0.97
C LEU A 25 -7.54 -7.73 -2.40
N SER A 26 -8.71 -7.18 -2.65
CA SER A 26 -9.00 -6.44 -3.88
C SER A 26 -8.56 -4.97 -3.76
N ASP A 27 -8.45 -4.27 -4.89
CA ASP A 27 -8.22 -2.81 -4.90
C ASP A 27 -9.20 -2.06 -3.98
N GLY A 28 -10.47 -2.49 -3.93
CA GLY A 28 -11.48 -1.88 -3.07
C GLY A 28 -11.20 -2.06 -1.58
N ASP A 29 -10.66 -3.23 -1.19
CA ASP A 29 -10.29 -3.51 0.20
C ASP A 29 -9.07 -2.69 0.62
N VAL A 30 -8.10 -2.53 -0.29
CA VAL A 30 -6.94 -1.65 -0.09
C VAL A 30 -7.41 -0.22 0.15
N GLN A 31 -8.30 0.29 -0.70
CA GLN A 31 -8.85 1.64 -0.53
C GLN A 31 -9.64 1.80 0.79
N ALA A 32 -10.42 0.78 1.19
CA ALA A 32 -11.11 0.79 2.48
C ALA A 32 -10.13 0.87 3.67
N ILE A 33 -9.01 0.15 3.60
CA ILE A 33 -7.95 0.22 4.63
C ILE A 33 -7.31 1.61 4.64
N LEU A 34 -6.94 2.14 3.46
CA LEU A 34 -6.25 3.43 3.34
C LEU A 34 -7.11 4.63 3.77
N THR A 35 -8.44 4.53 3.62
CA THR A 35 -9.40 5.53 4.13
C THR A 35 -9.60 5.47 5.65
N GLY A 36 -8.93 4.54 6.35
CA GLY A 36 -8.97 4.42 7.81
C GLY A 36 -10.18 3.63 8.33
N GLN A 37 -11.01 3.04 7.45
CA GLN A 37 -12.19 2.27 7.88
C GLN A 37 -11.85 1.03 8.71
N LYS A 38 -10.60 0.57 8.63
CA LYS A 38 -10.09 -0.61 9.36
C LYS A 38 -9.23 -0.25 10.57
N GLY A 39 -8.97 1.03 10.83
CA GLY A 39 -8.10 1.50 11.91
C GLY A 39 -6.81 2.15 11.40
N GLU A 40 -6.19 2.98 12.25
CA GLU A 40 -4.97 3.73 11.91
C GLU A 40 -3.73 2.82 11.83
N LEU A 41 -3.69 1.73 12.61
CA LEU A 41 -2.58 0.78 12.57
C LEU A 41 -2.58 0.00 11.24
N GLU A 42 -3.75 -0.51 10.85
CA GLU A 42 -3.98 -1.22 9.60
C GLU A 42 -3.68 -0.32 8.39
N LYS A 43 -4.08 0.95 8.47
CA LYS A 43 -3.72 1.97 7.50
C LYS A 43 -2.21 2.14 7.38
N ALA A 44 -1.50 2.35 8.49
CA ALA A 44 -0.05 2.51 8.49
C ALA A 44 0.68 1.27 7.96
N GLN A 45 0.22 0.07 8.32
CA GLN A 45 0.74 -1.20 7.81
C GLN A 45 0.55 -1.33 6.29
N MET A 46 -0.63 -0.97 5.77
CA MET A 46 -0.90 -0.99 4.34
C MET A 46 -0.03 0.03 3.58
N ILE A 47 0.14 1.24 4.14
CA ILE A 47 1.06 2.24 3.57
C ILE A 47 2.48 1.66 3.49
N ALA A 48 3.00 1.11 4.60
CA ALA A 48 4.33 0.52 4.64
C ALA A 48 4.48 -0.67 3.66
N HIS A 49 3.42 -1.47 3.49
CA HIS A 49 3.41 -2.60 2.56
C HIS A 49 3.49 -2.13 1.10
N ILE A 50 2.70 -1.12 0.72
CA ILE A 50 2.73 -0.51 -0.62
C ILE A 50 4.12 0.08 -0.90
N MET A 51 4.69 0.84 0.04
CA MET A 51 6.01 1.47 -0.12
C MET A 51 7.16 0.47 -0.32
N GLN A 52 7.04 -0.75 0.20
CA GLN A 52 8.08 -1.78 0.09
C GLN A 52 7.93 -2.68 -1.15
N ASN A 53 6.70 -2.94 -1.58
CA ASN A 53 6.42 -4.01 -2.55
C ASN A 53 5.91 -3.50 -3.90
N ALA A 54 5.36 -2.29 -3.97
CA ALA A 54 4.92 -1.71 -5.24
C ALA A 54 6.11 -1.06 -5.97
N ARG A 55 6.05 -1.06 -7.31
CA ARG A 55 6.93 -0.23 -8.13
C ARG A 55 6.70 1.23 -7.79
N PHE A 56 7.76 2.03 -7.84
CA PHE A 56 7.73 3.43 -7.43
C PHE A 56 6.62 4.24 -8.12
N GLU A 57 6.38 3.99 -9.41
CA GLU A 57 5.35 4.69 -10.19
C GLU A 57 3.92 4.29 -9.77
N ASP A 58 3.75 3.08 -9.23
CA ASP A 58 2.45 2.56 -8.81
C ASP A 58 2.06 3.01 -7.39
N ILE A 59 3.03 3.38 -6.55
CA ILE A 59 2.79 3.88 -5.18
C ILE A 59 1.78 5.03 -5.20
N TRP A 60 1.95 5.95 -6.15
CA TRP A 60 1.16 7.18 -6.25
C TRP A 60 -0.27 6.95 -6.74
N LYS A 61 -0.61 5.73 -7.21
CA LYS A 61 -1.99 5.35 -7.51
C LYS A 61 -2.82 5.14 -6.23
N TYR A 62 -2.16 4.88 -5.11
CA TYR A 62 -2.80 4.57 -3.83
C TYR A 62 -2.53 5.63 -2.77
N LEU A 63 -1.34 6.22 -2.76
CA LEU A 63 -0.86 7.06 -1.66
C LEU A 63 -0.65 8.50 -2.11
N LYS A 64 -0.94 9.44 -1.21
CA LYS A 64 -0.44 10.80 -1.28
C LYS A 64 0.74 10.95 -0.32
N VAL A 65 1.68 11.83 -0.65
CA VAL A 65 2.82 12.13 0.23
C VAL A 65 2.36 12.58 1.61
N ALA A 66 1.29 13.36 1.70
CA ALA A 66 0.70 13.79 2.97
C ALA A 66 0.20 12.62 3.84
N ASP A 67 -0.32 11.55 3.23
CA ASP A 67 -0.75 10.35 3.96
C ASP A 67 0.46 9.61 4.54
N ILE A 68 1.56 9.53 3.79
CA ILE A 68 2.82 8.94 4.25
C ILE A 68 3.39 9.75 5.42
N VAL A 69 3.47 11.08 5.28
CA VAL A 69 4.03 11.96 6.32
C VAL A 69 3.21 11.92 7.61
N SER A 70 1.89 11.99 7.51
CA SER A 70 1.00 11.92 8.69
C SER A 70 1.11 10.60 9.44
N ASN A 71 1.42 9.50 8.75
CA ASN A 71 1.60 8.17 9.33
C ASN A 71 3.07 7.81 9.58
N TRP A 72 4.01 8.69 9.27
CA TRP A 72 5.45 8.44 9.31
C TRP A 72 5.97 7.88 10.65
N PRO A 73 5.51 8.36 11.82
CA PRO A 73 5.95 7.81 13.11
C PRO A 73 5.71 6.31 13.28
N LEU A 74 4.67 5.77 12.63
CA LEU A 74 4.36 4.34 12.63
C LEU A 74 5.09 3.63 11.48
N ILE A 75 5.00 4.18 10.26
CA ILE A 75 5.54 3.57 9.03
C ILE A 75 7.05 3.35 9.13
N LYS A 76 7.81 4.33 9.65
CA LYS A 76 9.28 4.27 9.61
C LYS A 76 9.86 3.00 10.24
N ARG A 77 9.18 2.43 11.26
CA ARG A 77 9.59 1.20 11.95
C ARG A 77 9.15 -0.09 11.25
N MET A 78 8.25 0.01 10.27
CA MET A 78 7.70 -1.11 9.52
C MET A 78 8.41 -1.35 8.18
N LEU A 79 9.26 -0.40 7.75
CA LEU A 79 10.06 -0.52 6.53
C LEU A 79 11.31 -1.35 6.82
N TRP A 80 11.45 -2.48 6.12
CA TRP A 80 12.57 -3.40 6.23
C TRP A 80 13.26 -3.59 4.86
N PRO A 81 14.60 -3.64 4.80
CA PRO A 81 15.53 -3.40 5.90
C PRO A 81 15.54 -1.91 6.32
N ARG A 82 16.21 -1.58 7.43
CA ARG A 82 16.15 -0.24 8.06
C ARG A 82 16.52 0.87 7.08
N GLU A 83 17.47 0.60 6.19
CA GLU A 83 17.98 1.47 5.14
C GLU A 83 16.85 1.93 4.19
N SER A 84 15.83 1.10 3.95
CA SER A 84 14.65 1.48 3.18
C SER A 84 13.93 2.65 3.84
N GLY A 85 13.77 2.62 5.17
CA GLY A 85 13.17 3.72 5.93
C GLY A 85 13.99 5.00 5.87
N GLU A 86 15.32 4.90 5.87
CA GLU A 86 16.23 6.04 5.77
C GLU A 86 16.19 6.68 4.36
N LEU A 87 16.14 5.87 3.31
CA LEU A 87 15.97 6.35 1.93
C LEU A 87 14.67 7.11 1.75
N TRP A 88 13.57 6.58 2.30
CA TRP A 88 12.27 7.27 2.27
C TRP A 88 12.27 8.55 3.09
N ALA A 89 12.88 8.57 4.28
CA ALA A 89 13.03 9.78 5.08
C ALA A 89 13.77 10.87 4.29
N TRP A 90 14.88 10.50 3.66
CA TRP A 90 15.66 11.40 2.81
C TRP A 90 14.84 11.92 1.62
N ALA A 91 14.13 11.05 0.91
CA ALA A 91 13.29 11.46 -0.21
C ALA A 91 12.19 12.46 0.21
N LEU A 92 11.53 12.21 1.35
CA LEU A 92 10.51 13.10 1.91
C LEU A 92 11.10 14.49 2.26
N GLN A 93 12.31 14.52 2.82
CA GLN A 93 13.02 15.78 3.10
C GLN A 93 13.38 16.54 1.82
N VAL A 94 13.84 15.85 0.78
CA VAL A 94 14.11 16.46 -0.54
C VAL A 94 12.83 17.04 -1.15
N TRP A 95 11.68 16.41 -0.90
CA TRP A 95 10.37 16.93 -1.32
C TRP A 95 9.81 18.04 -0.41
N GLY A 96 10.57 18.47 0.60
CA GLY A 96 10.22 19.60 1.47
C GLY A 96 9.43 19.23 2.73
N TRP A 97 9.37 17.95 3.10
CA TRP A 97 8.69 17.50 4.32
C TRP A 97 9.67 17.28 5.47
N ASP A 98 9.39 17.88 6.62
CA ASP A 98 10.18 17.67 7.84
C ASP A 98 9.74 16.36 8.52
N VAL A 99 10.47 15.29 8.22
CA VAL A 99 10.32 13.98 8.85
C VAL A 99 11.61 13.58 9.55
N LYS A 100 11.46 12.93 10.72
CA LYS A 100 12.60 12.43 11.48
C LYS A 100 13.01 11.04 11.01
N TYR A 101 14.31 10.80 11.04
CA TYR A 101 14.89 9.46 11.02
C TYR A 101 14.49 8.68 12.29
N PHE A 102 14.95 7.44 12.41
CA PHE A 102 14.63 6.51 13.50
C PHE A 102 14.74 7.13 14.89
#